data_AF-A0A1F8BPI6-F1
#
_entry.id   AF-A0A1F8BPI6-F1
#
_cell.length_a   1.000
_cell.length_b   1.000
_cell.length_c   1.000
_cell.angle_alpha   90.00
_cell.angle_beta   90.00
_cell.angle_gamma   90.00
#
_symmetry.space_group_name_H-M   'P 1'
#
loop_
_entity.id
_entity.type
_entity.pdbx_description
1 polymer ?
#
loop_
_entity_poly.entity_id
_entity_poly.type
_entity_poly.pdbx_seq_one_letter_code
_entity_poly.pdbx_strand_id
1 'polypeptide(L)'
;MVPYGDVFVGSFQQLWYQLMLFLPKVLVALLIWFVGKYLIDTAVGLLKKIEFKGIKLADKALNTVTQVVLVLGKFLLVLIVLDYLGIAQSLVNALLNGLSFAVAIALGLSFGKALEDDAKHVVSEVKKHFNK
;
A
#
# COMPACT_ATOMS: atom_id res chain seq x y z
N MET A 1 26.26 -34.70 -8.46
CA MET A 1 24.94 -34.65 -7.81
C MET A 1 25.17 -34.10 -6.42
N VAL A 2 24.65 -32.91 -6.11
CA VAL A 2 24.79 -32.34 -4.77
C VAL A 2 23.91 -33.17 -3.83
N PRO A 3 24.44 -33.75 -2.74
CA PRO A 3 23.64 -34.47 -1.76
C PRO A 3 22.44 -33.63 -1.33
N TYR A 4 21.24 -34.22 -1.24
CA TYR A 4 20.03 -33.50 -0.79
C TYR A 4 20.23 -32.80 0.58
N GLY A 5 21.12 -33.34 1.42
CA GLY A 5 21.52 -32.71 2.69
C GLY A 5 22.20 -31.35 2.51
N ASP A 6 23.04 -31.17 1.49
CA ASP A 6 23.77 -29.92 1.26
C ASP A 6 22.85 -28.81 0.74
N VAL A 7 21.83 -29.17 -0.05
CA VAL A 7 20.81 -28.20 -0.51
C VAL A 7 19.95 -27.72 0.67
N PHE A 8 19.62 -28.62 1.59
CA PHE A 8 18.86 -28.28 2.79
C PHE A 8 19.66 -27.36 3.72
N VAL A 9 20.90 -27.73 4.04
CA VAL A 9 21.78 -26.92 4.89
C VAL A 9 22.11 -25.59 4.22
N GLY A 10 22.37 -25.59 2.91
CA GLY A 10 22.60 -24.37 2.12
C GLY A 10 21.43 -23.40 2.17
N SER A 11 20.19 -23.92 2.11
CA SER A 11 18.98 -23.10 2.23
C SER A 11 18.85 -22.46 3.61
N PHE A 12 19.10 -23.21 4.68
CA PHE A 12 19.09 -22.68 6.05
C PHE A 12 20.18 -21.62 6.27
N GLN A 13 21.39 -21.86 5.77
CA GLN A 13 22.49 -20.91 5.86
C GLN A 13 22.19 -19.61 5.10
N GLN A 14 21.57 -19.71 3.93
CA GLN A 14 21.15 -18.55 3.16
C GLN A 14 20.07 -17.74 3.87
N LEU A 15 19.07 -18.41 4.46
CA LEU A 15 18.04 -17.74 5.26
C LEU A 15 18.65 -17.02 6.47
N TRP A 16 19.57 -17.68 7.19
CA TRP A 16 20.26 -17.09 8.33
C TRP A 16 21.07 -15.85 7.93
N TYR A 17 21.81 -15.93 6.82
CA TYR A 17 22.58 -14.81 6.30
C TYR A 17 21.67 -13.62 5.92
N GLN A 18 20.53 -13.89 5.26
CA GLN A 18 19.55 -12.85 4.95
C GLN A 18 18.96 -12.20 6.22
N LEU A 19 18.66 -12.98 7.25
CA LEU A 19 18.18 -12.46 8.53
C LEU A 19 19.25 -11.58 9.21
N MET A 20 20.51 -12.00 9.20
CA MET A 20 21.63 -11.19 9.72
C MET A 20 21.78 -9.85 8.99
N LEU A 21 21.52 -9.82 7.68
CA LEU A 21 21.53 -8.58 6.89
C LEU A 21 20.26 -7.73 7.07
N PHE A 22 19.14 -8.34 7.41
CA PHE A 22 17.88 -7.66 7.64
C PHE A 22 17.85 -6.93 8.98
N LEU A 23 18.43 -7.52 10.03
CA LEU A 23 18.40 -6.96 11.38
C LEU A 23 19.01 -5.53 11.47
N PRO A 24 20.17 -5.22 10.87
CA PRO A 24 20.69 -3.85 10.79
C PRO A 24 19.76 -2.90 10.05
N LYS A 25 19.11 -3.36 8.97
CA LYS A 25 18.16 -2.52 8.22
C LYS A 25 16.95 -2.15 9.08
N VAL A 26 16.42 -3.09 9.87
CA VAL A 26 15.31 -2.78 10.79
C VAL A 26 15.73 -1.75 11.84
N LEU A 27 16.94 -1.84 12.37
CA LEU A 27 17.43 -0.85 13.34
C LEU A 27 17.53 0.55 12.74
N VAL A 28 18.05 0.67 11.52
CA VAL A 28 18.11 1.98 10.83
C VAL A 28 16.72 2.49 10.48
N ALA A 29 15.80 1.61 10.05
CA ALA A 29 14.40 1.97 9.82
C ALA A 29 13.73 2.53 11.08
N LEU A 30 13.97 1.93 12.24
CA LEU A 30 13.50 2.46 13.52
C LEU A 30 14.13 3.83 13.83
N LEU A 31 15.42 4.00 13.57
CA LEU A 31 16.08 5.29 13.77
C LEU A 31 15.47 6.38 12.88
N ILE A 32 15.25 6.09 11.59
CA ILE A 32 14.57 6.99 10.65
C ILE A 32 13.16 7.32 11.16
N TRP A 33 12.42 6.34 11.67
CA TRP A 33 11.09 6.55 12.24
C TRP A 33 11.10 7.53 13.41
N PHE A 34 11.99 7.32 14.39
CA PHE A 34 12.09 8.21 15.55
C PHE A 34 12.52 9.62 15.18
N VAL A 35 13.57 9.74 14.35
CA VAL A 35 14.09 11.04 13.90
C VAL A 35 13.05 11.76 13.03
N GLY A 36 12.46 11.07 12.06
CA GLY A 36 11.47 11.65 11.17
C GLY A 36 10.21 12.13 11.92
N LYS A 37 9.73 11.35 12.89
CA LYS A 37 8.61 11.77 13.74
C LYS A 37 8.94 13.05 14.50
N TYR A 38 10.13 13.11 15.10
CA TYR A 38 10.59 14.29 15.82
C TYR A 38 10.70 15.53 14.93
N LEU A 39 11.20 15.37 13.71
CA LEU A 39 11.29 16.45 12.72
C LEU A 39 9.91 16.98 12.31
N ILE A 40 8.96 16.07 12.07
CA ILE A 40 7.57 16.44 11.71
C ILE A 40 6.90 17.20 12.86
N ASP A 41 7.00 16.67 14.08
CA ASP A 41 6.39 17.30 15.26
C ASP A 41 6.99 18.71 15.51
N THR A 42 8.30 18.86 15.28
CA THR A 42 8.98 20.16 15.36
C THR A 42 8.50 21.12 14.27
N ALA A 43 8.42 20.68 13.02
CA ALA A 43 7.94 21.51 11.90
C ALA A 43 6.48 21.97 12.13
N VAL A 44 5.61 21.07 12.57
CA VAL A 44 4.22 21.37 12.96
C VAL A 44 4.20 22.37 14.13
N GLY A 45 5.09 22.21 15.11
CA GLY A 45 5.23 23.14 16.24
C GLY A 45 5.62 24.55 15.81
N LEU A 46 6.47 24.69 14.79
CA LEU A 46 6.85 26.00 14.22
C LEU A 46 5.66 26.65 13.49
N LEU A 47 4.89 25.89 12.72
CA LEU A 47 3.69 26.39 12.03
C LEU A 47 2.65 26.94 12.99
N LYS A 48 2.46 26.28 14.15
CA LYS A 48 1.51 26.71 15.19
C LYS A 48 1.92 27.98 15.93
N LYS A 49 3.21 28.33 15.93
CA LYS A 49 3.71 29.57 16.56
C LYS A 49 3.46 30.82 15.70
N ILE A 50 3.06 30.63 14.45
CA ILE A 50 2.67 31.72 13.56
C ILE A 50 1.25 32.15 13.97
N GLU A 51 1.14 33.14 14.84
CA GLU A 51 -0.16 33.74 15.20
C GLU A 51 -0.44 34.96 14.32
N PHE A 52 -1.52 34.91 13.54
CA PHE A 52 -1.99 36.09 12.80
C PHE A 52 -2.90 36.92 13.72
N LYS A 53 -2.34 37.96 14.35
CA LYS A 53 -3.11 38.90 15.17
C LYS A 53 -4.26 39.52 14.35
N GLY A 54 -5.47 39.01 14.54
CA GLY A 54 -6.73 39.67 14.16
C GLY A 54 -7.55 39.06 13.02
N ILE A 55 -7.13 37.95 12.39
CA ILE A 55 -7.87 37.35 11.26
C ILE A 55 -8.28 35.90 11.58
N LYS A 56 -9.52 35.69 12.05
CA LYS A 56 -10.08 34.35 12.33
C LYS A 56 -9.99 33.37 11.16
N LEU A 57 -10.05 33.88 9.92
CA LEU A 57 -9.88 33.08 8.70
C LEU A 57 -8.45 32.55 8.54
N ALA A 58 -7.45 33.32 8.96
CA ALA A 58 -6.04 32.95 8.87
C ALA A 58 -5.70 31.85 9.89
N ASP A 59 -6.25 31.92 11.09
CA ASP A 59 -6.06 30.87 12.12
C ASP A 59 -6.66 29.53 11.69
N LYS A 60 -7.83 29.56 11.04
CA LYS A 60 -8.47 28.36 10.49
C LYS A 60 -7.63 27.77 9.35
N ALA A 61 -7.14 28.61 8.44
CA ALA A 61 -6.29 28.18 7.34
C ALA A 61 -4.97 27.56 7.85
N LEU A 62 -4.31 28.19 8.82
CA LEU A 62 -3.10 27.65 9.46
C LEU A 62 -3.33 26.29 10.12
N ASN A 63 -4.45 26.13 10.82
CA ASN A 63 -4.79 24.84 11.45
C ASN A 63 -5.02 23.75 10.40
N THR A 64 -5.71 24.06 9.30
CA THR A 64 -5.88 23.11 8.19
C THR A 64 -4.54 22.74 7.56
N VAL A 65 -3.68 23.72 7.27
CA VAL A 65 -2.33 23.47 6.73
C VAL A 65 -1.52 22.60 7.69
N THR A 66 -1.55 22.92 8.99
CA THR A 66 -0.84 22.17 10.03
C THR A 66 -1.31 20.71 10.10
N GLN A 67 -2.62 20.47 10.00
CA GLN A 67 -3.18 19.11 9.97
C GLN A 67 -2.76 18.35 8.71
N VAL A 68 -2.84 19.00 7.54
CA VAL A 68 -2.41 18.41 6.26
C VAL A 68 -0.93 18.05 6.30
N VAL A 69 -0.07 18.95 6.78
CA VAL A 69 1.38 18.71 6.94
C VAL A 69 1.65 17.55 7.90
N LEU A 70 0.89 17.43 8.99
CA LEU A 70 1.06 16.34 9.95
C LEU A 70 0.65 14.99 9.34
N VAL A 71 -0.52 14.92 8.69
CA VAL A 71 -1.02 13.69 8.07
C VAL A 71 -0.14 13.26 6.90
N LEU A 72 0.16 14.18 5.99
CA LEU A 72 1.04 13.90 4.85
C LEU A 72 2.46 13.59 5.30
N GLY A 73 3.00 14.34 6.25
CA GLY A 73 4.35 14.10 6.79
C GLY A 73 4.48 12.70 7.40
N LYS A 74 3.49 12.28 8.21
CA LYS A 74 3.48 10.91 8.77
C LYS A 74 3.33 9.85 7.70
N PHE A 75 2.48 10.07 6.70
CA PHE A 75 2.32 9.15 5.58
C PHE A 75 3.61 8.98 4.79
N LEU A 76 4.29 10.10 4.46
CA LEU A 76 5.59 10.08 3.79
C LEU A 76 6.65 9.39 4.65
N LEU A 77 6.67 9.63 5.95
CA LEU A 77 7.61 8.96 6.86
C LEU A 77 7.42 7.44 6.84
N VAL A 78 6.18 6.96 6.91
CA VAL A 78 5.87 5.53 6.77
C VAL A 78 6.40 5.01 5.43
N LEU A 79 6.16 5.75 4.34
CA LEU A 79 6.60 5.34 3.01
C LEU A 79 8.13 5.28 2.90
N ILE A 80 8.85 6.26 3.44
CA ILE A 80 10.33 6.27 3.47
C ILE A 80 10.86 5.05 4.25
N VAL A 81 10.24 4.72 5.39
CA VAL A 81 10.62 3.56 6.18
C VAL A 81 10.34 2.26 5.43
N LEU A 82 9.17 2.15 4.77
CA LEU A 82 8.83 0.99 3.94
C LEU A 82 9.76 0.84 2.74
N ASP A 83 10.18 1.95 2.15
CA ASP A 83 11.11 1.98 1.01
C ASP A 83 12.50 1.53 1.44
N TYR A 84 12.99 2.04 2.58
CA TYR A 84 14.25 1.60 3.17
C TYR A 84 14.27 0.10 3.52
N LEU A 85 13.14 -0.45 3.96
CA LEU A 85 12.98 -1.90 4.19
C LEU A 85 12.87 -2.71 2.89
N GLY A 86 12.73 -2.06 1.73
CA GLY A 86 12.55 -2.71 0.42
C GLY A 86 11.14 -3.28 0.19
N ILE A 87 10.16 -2.85 0.98
CA ILE A 87 8.78 -3.36 0.95
C ILE A 87 7.87 -2.40 0.17
N ALA A 88 8.22 -1.10 0.07
CA ALA A 88 7.36 -0.10 -0.56
C ALA A 88 6.91 -0.48 -1.98
N GLN A 89 7.84 -0.83 -2.86
CA GLN A 89 7.51 -1.19 -4.25
C GLN A 89 6.60 -2.43 -4.32
N SER A 90 6.89 -3.45 -3.50
CA SER A 90 6.08 -4.66 -3.42
C SER A 90 4.67 -4.39 -2.89
N LEU A 91 4.53 -3.52 -1.88
CA LEU A 91 3.25 -3.11 -1.33
C LEU A 91 2.43 -2.32 -2.36
N VAL A 92 3.05 -1.37 -3.04
CA VAL A 92 2.41 -0.59 -4.11
C VAL A 92 1.95 -1.52 -5.23
N ASN A 93 2.81 -2.42 -5.70
CA ASN A 93 2.45 -3.37 -6.73
C ASN A 93 1.32 -4.31 -6.29
N ALA A 94 1.35 -4.80 -5.05
CA ALA A 94 0.31 -5.66 -4.51
C ALA A 94 -1.05 -4.93 -4.43
N LEU A 95 -1.05 -3.66 -4.01
CA LEU A 95 -2.25 -2.82 -3.97
C LEU A 95 -2.77 -2.52 -5.37
N LEU A 96 -1.90 -2.17 -6.32
CA LEU A 96 -2.29 -1.90 -7.71
C LEU A 96 -2.84 -3.16 -8.38
N ASN A 97 -2.16 -4.29 -8.26
CA ASN A 97 -2.63 -5.56 -8.82
C ASN A 97 -3.93 -6.01 -8.14
N GLY A 98 -4.01 -5.90 -6.82
CA GLY A 98 -5.23 -6.19 -6.06
C GLY A 98 -6.40 -5.32 -6.49
N LEU A 99 -6.18 -4.03 -6.71
CA LEU A 99 -7.18 -3.11 -7.25
C LEU A 99 -7.57 -3.49 -8.68
N SER A 100 -6.61 -3.80 -9.55
CA SER A 100 -6.88 -4.28 -10.91
C SER A 100 -7.74 -5.53 -10.90
N PHE A 101 -7.47 -6.49 -10.00
CA PHE A 101 -8.29 -7.68 -9.84
C PHE A 101 -9.69 -7.35 -9.32
N ALA A 102 -9.80 -6.49 -8.31
CA ALA A 102 -11.08 -6.07 -7.77
C ALA A 102 -11.94 -5.39 -8.85
N VAL A 103 -11.34 -4.52 -9.66
CA VAL A 103 -12.02 -3.86 -10.79
C VAL A 103 -12.43 -4.87 -11.85
N ALA A 104 -11.55 -5.80 -12.23
CA ALA A 104 -11.87 -6.84 -13.21
C ALA A 104 -13.04 -7.72 -12.74
N ILE A 105 -13.06 -8.11 -11.45
CA ILE A 105 -14.14 -8.88 -10.84
C ILE A 105 -15.42 -8.06 -10.80
N ALA A 106 -15.36 -6.81 -10.33
CA ALA A 106 -16.53 -5.94 -10.22
C ALA A 106 -17.18 -5.71 -11.59
N LEU A 107 -16.37 -5.42 -12.61
CA LEU A 107 -16.84 -5.26 -13.99
C LEU A 107 -17.34 -6.58 -14.57
N GLY A 108 -16.61 -7.68 -14.38
CA GLY A 108 -17.02 -9.00 -14.86
C GLY A 108 -18.35 -9.44 -14.27
N LEU A 109 -18.59 -9.19 -12.99
CA LEU A 109 -19.86 -9.46 -12.31
C LEU A 109 -20.98 -8.51 -12.77
N SER A 110 -20.68 -7.21 -12.93
CA SER A 110 -21.69 -6.25 -13.38
C SER A 110 -22.13 -6.52 -14.82
N PHE A 111 -21.20 -6.81 -15.72
CA PHE A 111 -21.52 -7.19 -17.10
C PHE A 111 -22.14 -8.58 -17.18
N GLY A 112 -21.61 -9.56 -16.43
CA GLY A 112 -22.17 -10.91 -16.39
C GLY A 112 -23.64 -10.92 -15.96
N LYS A 113 -24.01 -10.11 -14.96
CA LYS A 113 -25.40 -9.95 -14.53
C LYS A 113 -26.24 -9.14 -15.53
N ALA A 114 -25.67 -8.11 -16.16
CA ALA A 114 -26.39 -7.31 -17.15
C ALA A 114 -26.76 -8.10 -18.41
N LEU A 115 -25.93 -9.05 -18.84
CA LEU A 115 -26.18 -9.91 -20.01
C LEU A 115 -26.91 -11.22 -19.67
N GLU A 116 -27.31 -11.44 -18.42
CA GLU A 116 -27.87 -12.72 -17.97
C GLU A 116 -29.17 -13.08 -18.73
N ASP A 117 -30.04 -12.09 -18.95
CA ASP A 117 -31.32 -12.30 -19.61
C ASP A 117 -31.14 -12.56 -21.12
N ASP A 118 -30.27 -11.80 -21.80
CA ASP A 118 -29.93 -12.02 -23.20
C ASP A 118 -29.31 -13.41 -23.42
N ALA A 119 -28.42 -13.84 -22.54
CA ALA A 119 -27.81 -15.16 -22.60
C ALA A 119 -28.84 -16.29 -22.46
N LYS A 120 -29.83 -16.14 -21.56
CA LYS A 120 -30.93 -17.11 -21.40
C LYS A 120 -31.74 -17.24 -22.68
N HIS A 121 -32.07 -16.11 -23.32
CA HIS A 121 -32.81 -16.09 -24.58
C HIS A 121 -32.07 -16.85 -25.69
N VAL A 122 -30.78 -16.54 -25.89
CA VAL A 122 -29.96 -17.20 -26.92
C VAL A 122 -29.86 -18.71 -26.69
N VAL A 123 -29.56 -19.14 -25.45
CA VAL A 123 -29.47 -20.57 -25.12
C VAL A 123 -30.81 -21.29 -25.35
N SER A 124 -31.93 -20.64 -25.04
CA SER A 124 -33.25 -21.22 -25.25
C SER A 124 -33.59 -21.44 -26.72
N GLU A 125 -33.19 -20.54 -27.61
CA GLU A 125 -33.44 -20.66 -29.05
C GLU A 125 -32.60 -21.78 -29.68
N VAL A 126 -31.34 -21.89 -29.26
CA VAL A 126 -30.44 -22.96 -29.71
C VAL A 126 -30.96 -24.32 -29.26
N LYS A 127 -31.40 -24.44 -28.00
CA LYS A 127 -31.95 -25.70 -27.46
C LYS A 127 -33.18 -26.18 -28.23
N LYS A 128 -34.03 -25.27 -28.70
CA LYS A 128 -35.21 -25.62 -29.51
C LYS A 128 -34.86 -26.19 -30.88
N HIS A 129 -33.74 -25.75 -31.47
CA HIS A 129 -33.28 -26.25 -32.77
C HIS A 129 -32.61 -27.61 -32.68
N PHE A 130 -31.91 -27.91 -31.57
CA PHE A 130 -31.24 -29.19 -31.36
C PHE A 130 -32.16 -30.32 -30.88
N ASN A 131 -33.33 -30.01 -30.35
CA ASN A 131 -34.27 -30.99 -29.79
C ASN A 131 -35.42 -31.34 -30.77
N LYS A 132 -35.16 -31.21 -32.06
CA LYS A 132 -35.99 -31.61 -33.21
C LYS A 132 -35.21 -32.61 -34.04
#